data_AF-A0A0W0ZFH9-F1
#
_entry.id   AF-A0A0W0ZFH9-F1
#
_cell.length_a   1.000
_cell.length_b   1.000
_cell.length_c   1.000
_cell.angle_alpha   90.00
_cell.angle_beta   90.00
_cell.angle_gamma   90.00
#
_symmetry.space_group_name_H-M   'P 1'
#
loop_
_entity.id
_entity.type
_entity.pdbx_description
1 polymer ?
#
loop_
_entity_poly.entity_id
_entity_poly.type
_entity_poly.pdbx_seq_one_letter_code
_entity_poly.pdbx_strand_id
1 'polypeptide(L)'
;MANEIEVKIPDIGGATQVDVIEIMVQVGDQIEVDTPLITLESDKASMEIPSPVAGKVTKLKIKVGDKVSEGDVILLATVEKSEAEAKSAPQDPKSEEKKETEEKPQAAQEKKSNSINEVKIPDIGGATQVDVIEVMVKVGDQIEIDAPLITLESDKASMEIPSPVAGKVTKLSIKVGDKVSEGDLILLVAVENGAEAEKIEPTASKSEQVNAPKPSKADEDEHNRKEDTSSKSVALTSTVESTRVVAAGPAVRRMARELGVNLAEVAGTGRKERITKEDVQAFVKARLSEQPGSGSLGIPPNPVIDFSQFGEIETKPLNKIKRLTGVNVHRSWITIPHVTQFDSADITDVEAFRKSETEHAKEKGYKLTLLAFVCAVVSKALKTYPQFNASLDATGTNLVYKKYCNIGIAVETPNGLVVPVIKNVDKLSVAEIATEMTRLSTKARDKGLMPVDMSGGCFTISSLGGIGGTSFTPIVNSPEVAILGLSRSEIKPVYENGTFQPRLMLPLSLSYDHRVIDGAEAARFTRFICECLSDIRRILL
;
A
#
# COMPACT_ATOMS: atom_id res chain seq x y z
N MET A 1 -21.90 16.06 -53.90
CA MET A 1 -21.59 16.94 -52.74
C MET A 1 -21.27 16.01 -51.59
N ALA A 2 -20.25 16.31 -50.78
CA ALA A 2 -19.95 15.51 -49.60
C ALA A 2 -20.97 15.82 -48.50
N ASN A 3 -21.50 14.80 -47.83
CA ASN A 3 -22.33 14.98 -46.65
C ASN A 3 -21.40 15.04 -45.43
N GLU A 4 -21.02 16.26 -45.04
CA GLU A 4 -20.42 16.50 -43.73
C GLU A 4 -21.50 16.40 -42.65
N ILE A 5 -21.25 15.59 -41.63
CA ILE A 5 -22.11 15.43 -40.45
C ILE A 5 -21.41 16.05 -39.24
N GLU A 6 -22.14 16.88 -38.49
CA GLU A 6 -21.66 17.38 -37.20
C GLU A 6 -21.84 16.30 -36.12
N VAL A 7 -20.73 15.80 -35.56
CA VAL A 7 -20.77 14.91 -34.40
C VAL A 7 -20.83 15.74 -33.13
N LYS A 8 -21.83 15.46 -32.28
CA LYS A 8 -22.16 16.24 -31.08
C LYS A 8 -22.02 15.41 -29.81
N ILE A 9 -21.81 16.08 -28.69
CA ILE A 9 -21.83 15.48 -27.35
C ILE A 9 -23.26 14.98 -27.06
N PRO A 10 -23.45 13.69 -26.72
CA PRO A 10 -24.75 13.13 -26.34
C PRO A 10 -25.15 13.56 -24.92
N ASP A 11 -26.32 13.12 -24.43
CA ASP A 11 -26.74 13.34 -23.04
C ASP A 11 -25.71 12.76 -22.06
N ILE A 12 -25.13 13.64 -21.25
CA ILE A 12 -24.13 13.38 -20.21
C ILE A 12 -24.75 13.35 -18.80
N GLY A 13 -26.02 12.94 -18.70
CA GLY A 13 -26.76 12.78 -17.44
C GLY A 13 -27.13 14.11 -16.77
N GLY A 14 -27.34 15.16 -17.57
CA GLY A 14 -27.65 16.51 -17.07
C GLY A 14 -26.46 17.27 -16.45
N ALA A 15 -25.23 16.80 -16.61
CA ALA A 15 -24.03 17.57 -16.28
C ALA A 15 -23.82 18.73 -17.27
N THR A 16 -23.24 19.85 -16.82
CA THR A 16 -22.92 21.01 -17.67
C THR A 16 -21.53 21.55 -17.35
N GLN A 17 -20.83 22.11 -18.35
CA GLN A 17 -19.45 22.61 -18.24
C GLN A 17 -18.42 21.55 -17.79
N VAL A 18 -18.54 20.35 -18.34
CA VAL A 18 -17.64 19.21 -18.10
C VAL A 18 -16.31 19.43 -18.84
N ASP A 19 -15.19 19.01 -18.25
CA ASP A 19 -13.84 19.26 -18.79
C ASP A 19 -13.39 18.15 -19.76
N VAL A 20 -12.85 18.53 -20.92
CA VAL A 20 -12.24 17.61 -21.90
C VAL A 20 -10.82 17.22 -21.44
N ILE A 21 -10.62 15.99 -20.96
CA ILE A 21 -9.32 15.54 -20.46
C ILE A 21 -8.41 14.94 -21.55
N GLU A 22 -8.98 14.28 -22.56
CA GLU A 22 -8.22 13.66 -23.64
C GLU A 22 -9.03 13.61 -24.95
N ILE A 23 -8.32 13.76 -26.08
CA ILE A 23 -8.87 13.67 -27.44
C ILE A 23 -8.14 12.54 -28.17
N MET A 24 -8.88 11.52 -28.58
CA MET A 24 -8.33 10.25 -29.08
C MET A 24 -8.26 10.15 -30.61
N VAL A 25 -8.73 11.18 -31.33
CA VAL A 25 -8.77 11.23 -32.81
C VAL A 25 -8.11 12.49 -33.37
N GLN A 26 -7.50 12.38 -34.56
CA GLN A 26 -6.85 13.47 -35.28
C GLN A 26 -7.58 13.82 -36.58
N VAL A 27 -7.29 15.00 -37.14
CA VAL A 27 -7.88 15.45 -38.40
C VAL A 27 -7.27 14.67 -39.55
N GLY A 28 -8.11 13.89 -40.26
CA GLY A 28 -7.71 12.97 -41.31
C GLY A 28 -7.90 11.49 -40.94
N ASP A 29 -8.18 11.17 -39.67
CA ASP A 29 -8.42 9.78 -39.24
C ASP A 29 -9.75 9.23 -39.75
N GLN A 30 -9.78 7.90 -39.89
CA GLN A 30 -10.97 7.13 -40.26
C GLN A 30 -11.53 6.46 -39.01
N ILE A 31 -12.77 6.78 -38.68
CA ILE A 31 -13.48 6.33 -37.47
C ILE A 31 -14.59 5.34 -37.85
N GLU A 32 -14.79 4.33 -37.01
CA GLU A 32 -15.91 3.40 -37.11
C GLU A 32 -16.98 3.76 -36.06
N VAL A 33 -18.19 3.17 -36.18
CA VAL A 33 -19.21 3.30 -35.13
C VAL A 33 -18.66 2.72 -33.82
N ASP A 34 -19.01 3.34 -32.70
CA ASP A 34 -18.52 3.01 -31.35
C ASP A 34 -17.01 3.24 -31.08
N THR A 35 -16.27 3.85 -32.02
CA THR A 35 -14.87 4.29 -31.78
C THR A 35 -14.84 5.46 -30.79
N PRO A 36 -14.06 5.42 -29.68
CA PRO A 36 -13.98 6.53 -28.73
C PRO A 36 -13.34 7.77 -29.36
N LEU A 37 -13.99 8.94 -29.19
CA LEU A 37 -13.55 10.21 -29.77
C LEU A 37 -12.84 11.11 -28.76
N ILE A 38 -13.44 11.26 -27.57
CA ILE A 38 -12.94 12.08 -26.46
C ILE A 38 -13.30 11.45 -25.13
N THR A 39 -12.52 11.78 -24.09
CA THR A 39 -12.85 11.48 -22.69
C THR A 39 -13.15 12.77 -21.94
N LEU A 40 -14.30 12.79 -21.25
CA LEU A 40 -14.75 13.88 -20.39
C LEU A 40 -14.64 13.49 -18.92
N GLU A 41 -14.32 14.41 -18.02
CA GLU A 41 -14.30 14.18 -16.56
C GLU A 41 -15.38 15.00 -15.85
N SER A 42 -16.36 14.31 -15.26
CA SER A 42 -17.45 14.90 -14.46
C SER A 42 -17.18 14.75 -12.96
N ASP A 43 -18.01 15.39 -12.12
CA ASP A 43 -17.89 15.35 -10.66
C ASP A 43 -18.09 13.95 -10.03
N LYS A 44 -18.52 12.95 -10.82
CA LYS A 44 -18.83 11.58 -10.36
C LYS A 44 -18.18 10.48 -11.18
N ALA A 45 -17.83 10.72 -12.45
CA ALA A 45 -17.22 9.73 -13.33
C ALA A 45 -16.49 10.37 -14.52
N SER A 46 -15.44 9.70 -15.01
CA SER A 46 -14.92 9.91 -16.37
C SER A 46 -15.79 9.13 -17.37
N MET A 47 -16.08 9.72 -18.53
CA MET A 47 -16.89 9.12 -19.59
C MET A 47 -16.20 9.27 -20.95
N GLU A 48 -16.08 8.17 -21.68
CA GLU A 48 -15.67 8.16 -23.09
C GLU A 48 -16.90 8.37 -23.99
N ILE A 49 -16.79 9.25 -24.99
CA ILE A 49 -17.86 9.48 -25.98
C ILE A 49 -17.54 8.68 -27.26
N PRO A 50 -18.33 7.64 -27.60
CA PRO A 50 -18.18 6.89 -28.84
C PRO A 50 -18.65 7.69 -30.06
N SER A 51 -18.15 7.32 -31.25
CA SER A 51 -18.61 7.87 -32.52
C SER A 51 -19.97 7.31 -32.93
N PRO A 52 -20.98 8.15 -33.19
CA PRO A 52 -22.27 7.71 -33.70
C PRO A 52 -22.26 7.40 -35.21
N VAL A 53 -21.15 7.66 -35.92
CA VAL A 53 -21.03 7.47 -37.38
C VAL A 53 -19.66 6.92 -37.77
N ALA A 54 -19.65 6.04 -38.79
CA ALA A 54 -18.42 5.69 -39.49
C ALA A 54 -18.12 6.71 -40.60
N GLY A 55 -16.86 7.13 -40.74
CA GLY A 55 -16.48 8.15 -41.72
C GLY A 55 -15.05 8.66 -41.52
N LYS A 56 -14.73 9.79 -42.17
CA LYS A 56 -13.40 10.44 -42.08
C LYS A 56 -13.50 11.81 -41.41
N VAL A 57 -12.68 12.07 -40.40
CA VAL A 57 -12.65 13.33 -39.64
C VAL A 57 -12.09 14.46 -40.52
N THR A 58 -12.92 15.45 -40.89
CA THR A 58 -12.49 16.60 -41.70
C THR A 58 -12.05 17.79 -40.86
N LYS A 59 -12.61 17.97 -39.65
CA LYS A 59 -12.25 19.08 -38.75
C LYS A 59 -12.63 18.81 -37.30
N LEU A 60 -11.73 19.11 -36.36
CA LEU A 60 -11.96 19.04 -34.92
C LEU A 60 -12.25 20.46 -34.38
N LYS A 61 -13.25 20.65 -33.50
CA LYS A 61 -13.72 21.96 -33.02
C LYS A 61 -13.30 22.30 -31.58
N ILE A 62 -12.90 21.31 -30.79
CA ILE A 62 -12.56 21.41 -29.35
C ILE A 62 -11.07 21.14 -29.07
N LYS A 63 -10.60 21.44 -27.87
CA LYS A 63 -9.24 21.17 -27.37
C LYS A 63 -9.26 20.54 -25.98
N VAL A 64 -8.15 19.89 -25.61
CA VAL A 64 -7.92 19.41 -24.24
C VAL A 64 -7.91 20.61 -23.29
N GLY A 65 -8.71 20.54 -22.22
CA GLY A 65 -8.93 21.62 -21.26
C GLY A 65 -10.06 22.61 -21.62
N ASP A 66 -10.77 22.42 -22.73
CA ASP A 66 -12.02 23.18 -22.99
C ASP A 66 -13.18 22.63 -22.15
N LYS A 67 -14.12 23.52 -21.80
CA LYS A 67 -15.38 23.19 -21.10
C LYS A 67 -16.51 23.02 -22.10
N VAL A 68 -17.23 21.89 -22.00
CA VAL A 68 -18.26 21.49 -22.97
C VAL A 68 -19.55 21.03 -22.28
N SER A 69 -20.66 21.02 -23.03
CA SER A 69 -21.99 20.61 -22.57
C SER A 69 -22.72 19.79 -23.63
N GLU A 70 -23.87 19.21 -23.26
CA GLU A 70 -24.74 18.45 -24.16
C GLU A 70 -25.05 19.24 -25.46
N GLY A 71 -24.89 18.59 -26.62
CA GLY A 71 -25.17 19.17 -27.93
C GLY A 71 -24.04 20.00 -28.57
N ASP A 72 -22.93 20.26 -27.86
CA ASP A 72 -21.75 20.90 -28.45
C ASP A 72 -21.09 20.03 -29.53
N VAL A 73 -20.54 20.65 -30.58
CA VAL A 73 -19.98 19.93 -31.73
C VAL A 73 -18.51 19.56 -31.49
N ILE A 74 -18.24 18.26 -31.38
CA ILE A 74 -16.91 17.66 -31.22
C ILE A 74 -16.09 17.84 -32.51
N LEU A 75 -16.63 17.34 -33.62
CA LEU A 75 -15.95 17.27 -34.91
C LEU A 75 -16.92 17.25 -36.10
N LEU A 76 -16.39 17.46 -37.29
CA LEU A 76 -17.03 17.22 -38.58
C LEU A 76 -16.47 15.93 -39.18
N ALA A 77 -17.36 15.05 -39.67
CA ALA A 77 -16.99 13.82 -40.35
C ALA A 77 -17.72 13.69 -41.69
N THR A 78 -17.04 13.19 -42.72
CA THR A 78 -17.66 12.85 -44.01
C THR A 78 -17.98 11.36 -44.07
N VAL A 79 -19.21 11.01 -44.43
CA VAL A 79 -19.66 9.62 -44.63
C VAL A 79 -19.64 9.25 -46.11
N GLU A 80 -18.86 8.22 -46.47
CA GLU A 80 -18.90 7.63 -47.81
C GLU A 80 -19.92 6.47 -47.84
N LYS A 81 -20.93 6.57 -48.70
CA LYS A 81 -21.97 5.55 -48.86
C LYS A 81 -21.66 4.66 -50.06
N SER A 82 -21.11 3.48 -49.81
CA SER A 82 -20.84 2.46 -50.83
C SER A 82 -22.00 1.45 -50.91
N GLU A 83 -22.70 1.42 -52.05
CA GLU A 83 -23.65 0.37 -52.40
C GLU A 83 -22.98 -0.59 -53.40
N ALA A 84 -22.89 -1.88 -53.06
CA ALA A 84 -22.42 -2.93 -53.97
C ALA A 84 -23.03 -4.30 -53.60
N GLU A 85 -23.86 -4.86 -54.48
CA GLU A 85 -24.42 -6.21 -54.33
C GLU A 85 -24.40 -6.97 -55.66
N ALA A 86 -24.22 -8.30 -55.55
CA ALA A 86 -24.64 -9.37 -56.45
C ALA A 86 -23.74 -9.84 -57.63
N LYS A 87 -23.83 -11.17 -57.83
CA LYS A 87 -23.44 -12.02 -58.98
C LYS A 87 -21.96 -12.48 -59.05
N SER A 88 -21.65 -13.76 -59.38
CA SER A 88 -22.51 -14.92 -59.71
C SER A 88 -21.83 -16.29 -59.54
N ALA A 89 -22.64 -17.34 -59.34
CA ALA A 89 -22.32 -18.77 -59.53
C ALA A 89 -22.39 -19.16 -61.05
N PRO A 90 -22.31 -20.44 -61.52
CA PRO A 90 -22.22 -21.73 -60.81
C PRO A 90 -21.27 -22.82 -61.45
N GLN A 91 -21.08 -23.97 -60.77
CA GLN A 91 -21.29 -25.32 -61.35
C GLN A 91 -21.13 -26.50 -60.35
N ASP A 92 -22.03 -27.49 -60.50
CA ASP A 92 -22.06 -28.90 -60.00
C ASP A 92 -21.92 -29.84 -61.25
N PRO A 93 -21.98 -31.21 -61.28
CA PRO A 93 -22.56 -32.18 -60.30
C PRO A 93 -21.91 -33.60 -60.10
N LYS A 94 -22.38 -34.36 -59.09
CA LYS A 94 -22.60 -35.85 -59.00
C LYS A 94 -21.42 -36.86 -59.27
N SER A 95 -21.46 -38.17 -58.95
CA SER A 95 -22.47 -39.16 -58.42
C SER A 95 -21.77 -40.31 -57.67
N GLU A 96 -22.20 -40.77 -56.48
CA GLU A 96 -23.10 -41.92 -56.15
C GLU A 96 -22.63 -43.35 -56.48
N GLU A 97 -22.47 -44.22 -55.45
CA GLU A 97 -23.14 -45.54 -55.33
C GLU A 97 -23.03 -46.21 -53.91
N LYS A 98 -24.21 -46.58 -53.35
CA LYS A 98 -24.67 -47.85 -52.71
C LYS A 98 -23.88 -48.56 -51.57
N LYS A 99 -24.48 -48.97 -50.42
CA LYS A 99 -25.64 -49.90 -50.09
C LYS A 99 -25.27 -51.40 -50.13
N GLU A 100 -25.63 -52.34 -49.22
CA GLU A 100 -26.52 -52.47 -48.01
C GLU A 100 -26.00 -53.57 -47.05
N THR A 101 -26.54 -53.95 -45.88
CA THR A 101 -27.25 -53.31 -44.71
C THR A 101 -27.60 -54.46 -43.70
N GLU A 102 -27.38 -54.32 -42.38
CA GLU A 102 -27.92 -55.24 -41.33
C GLU A 102 -28.35 -54.50 -40.03
N GLU A 103 -28.95 -55.18 -39.04
CA GLU A 103 -30.08 -54.64 -38.24
C GLU A 103 -29.87 -54.08 -36.80
N LYS A 104 -30.67 -53.03 -36.47
CA LYS A 104 -31.45 -52.67 -35.24
C LYS A 104 -31.01 -53.02 -33.78
N PRO A 105 -31.56 -52.37 -32.71
CA PRO A 105 -32.64 -51.37 -32.67
C PRO A 105 -32.41 -50.07 -31.84
N GLN A 106 -32.73 -48.94 -32.48
CA GLN A 106 -33.48 -47.76 -31.99
C GLN A 106 -33.92 -47.66 -30.49
N ALA A 107 -33.44 -46.60 -29.81
CA ALA A 107 -34.12 -45.84 -28.74
C ALA A 107 -33.64 -44.37 -28.78
N ALA A 108 -34.32 -43.41 -28.13
CA ALA A 108 -34.15 -41.97 -28.38
C ALA A 108 -33.71 -41.11 -27.17
N GLN A 109 -32.97 -40.04 -27.47
CA GLN A 109 -32.77 -38.81 -26.67
C GLN A 109 -32.73 -37.65 -27.71
N GLU A 110 -33.54 -36.59 -27.68
CA GLU A 110 -33.89 -35.60 -26.64
C GLU A 110 -32.84 -34.49 -26.42
N LYS A 111 -33.32 -33.26 -26.24
CA LYS A 111 -32.51 -32.03 -26.23
C LYS A 111 -31.97 -31.76 -24.83
N LYS A 112 -30.65 -31.55 -24.69
CA LYS A 112 -30.09 -30.86 -23.51
C LYS A 112 -30.44 -29.38 -23.56
N SER A 113 -30.83 -28.82 -22.42
CA SER A 113 -30.99 -27.37 -22.19
C SER A 113 -30.02 -26.93 -21.10
N ASN A 114 -29.09 -26.04 -21.42
CA ASN A 114 -28.19 -25.47 -20.41
C ASN A 114 -28.92 -24.37 -19.63
N SER A 115 -28.83 -24.43 -18.30
CA SER A 115 -29.28 -23.39 -17.40
C SER A 115 -28.10 -22.49 -16.99
N ILE A 116 -28.31 -21.18 -17.02
CA ILE A 116 -27.35 -20.17 -16.58
C ILE A 116 -27.83 -19.63 -15.24
N ASN A 117 -26.98 -19.72 -14.21
CA ASN A 117 -27.27 -19.23 -12.87
C ASN A 117 -26.46 -17.96 -12.57
N GLU A 118 -27.09 -17.01 -11.89
CA GLU A 118 -26.47 -15.79 -11.36
C GLU A 118 -25.89 -16.05 -9.97
N VAL A 119 -24.62 -15.70 -9.75
CA VAL A 119 -23.99 -15.75 -8.41
C VAL A 119 -23.81 -14.33 -7.89
N LYS A 120 -24.35 -14.06 -6.69
CA LYS A 120 -24.41 -12.73 -6.06
C LYS A 120 -23.74 -12.72 -4.70
N ILE A 121 -23.32 -11.53 -4.25
CA ILE A 121 -22.69 -11.34 -2.93
C ILE A 121 -23.73 -11.60 -1.82
N PRO A 122 -23.44 -12.50 -0.85
CA PRO A 122 -24.31 -12.77 0.30
C PRO A 122 -24.26 -11.65 1.35
N ASP A 123 -25.06 -11.75 2.42
CA ASP A 123 -25.06 -10.80 3.54
C ASP A 123 -23.65 -10.63 4.15
N ILE A 124 -23.12 -9.42 4.04
CA ILE A 124 -21.80 -8.98 4.55
C ILE A 124 -21.91 -8.20 5.87
N GLY A 125 -22.96 -8.45 6.65
CA GLY A 125 -23.16 -7.89 8.00
C GLY A 125 -23.56 -6.42 8.01
N GLY A 126 -24.22 -5.94 6.94
CA GLY A 126 -24.66 -4.55 6.79
C GLY A 126 -23.56 -3.54 6.42
N ALA A 127 -22.39 -4.00 5.97
CA ALA A 127 -21.39 -3.14 5.34
C ALA A 127 -21.80 -2.76 3.90
N THR A 128 -21.51 -1.53 3.47
CA THR A 128 -21.75 -1.07 2.09
C THR A 128 -20.48 -0.46 1.50
N GLN A 129 -20.29 -0.60 0.17
CA GLN A 129 -19.08 -0.15 -0.55
C GLN A 129 -17.76 -0.77 -0.05
N VAL A 130 -17.73 -2.09 0.10
CA VAL A 130 -16.54 -2.86 0.45
C VAL A 130 -15.64 -3.03 -0.77
N ASP A 131 -14.32 -2.96 -0.59
CA ASP A 131 -13.34 -3.02 -1.67
C ASP A 131 -12.94 -4.48 -2.00
N VAL A 132 -12.89 -4.83 -3.29
CA VAL A 132 -12.49 -6.16 -3.79
C VAL A 132 -10.96 -6.23 -3.90
N ILE A 133 -10.30 -6.99 -3.02
CA ILE A 133 -8.82 -7.06 -2.99
C ILE A 133 -8.23 -8.14 -3.90
N GLU A 134 -8.94 -9.25 -4.14
CA GLU A 134 -8.50 -10.32 -5.03
C GLU A 134 -9.69 -11.05 -5.67
N VAL A 135 -9.53 -11.46 -6.94
CA VAL A 135 -10.50 -12.27 -7.69
C VAL A 135 -9.79 -13.55 -8.13
N MET A 136 -10.25 -14.69 -7.63
CA MET A 136 -9.53 -15.97 -7.73
C MET A 136 -9.94 -16.82 -8.94
N VAL A 137 -10.97 -16.41 -9.68
CA VAL A 137 -11.55 -17.15 -10.82
C VAL A 137 -11.52 -16.36 -12.13
N LYS A 138 -11.36 -17.05 -13.26
CA LYS A 138 -11.33 -16.46 -14.61
C LYS A 138 -12.48 -16.97 -15.48
N VAL A 139 -12.79 -16.21 -16.54
CA VAL A 139 -13.80 -16.60 -17.52
C VAL A 139 -13.33 -17.85 -18.26
N GLY A 140 -14.12 -18.92 -18.18
CA GLY A 140 -13.81 -20.24 -18.71
C GLY A 140 -13.37 -21.27 -17.67
N ASP A 141 -13.08 -20.88 -16.43
CA ASP A 141 -12.73 -21.81 -15.35
C ASP A 141 -13.94 -22.65 -14.90
N GLN A 142 -13.65 -23.83 -14.33
CA GLN A 142 -14.64 -24.72 -13.75
C GLN A 142 -14.51 -24.68 -12.22
N ILE A 143 -15.62 -24.37 -11.55
CA ILE A 143 -15.70 -24.16 -10.11
C ILE A 143 -16.53 -25.27 -9.44
N GLU A 144 -16.16 -25.60 -8.21
CA GLU A 144 -16.88 -26.53 -7.33
C GLU A 144 -17.72 -25.74 -6.30
N ILE A 145 -18.60 -26.44 -5.58
CA ILE A 145 -19.33 -25.84 -4.44
C ILE A 145 -18.32 -25.52 -3.33
N ASP A 146 -18.54 -24.41 -2.62
CA ASP A 146 -17.69 -23.85 -1.57
C ASP A 146 -16.29 -23.36 -2.00
N ALA A 147 -15.95 -23.40 -3.30
CA ALA A 147 -14.69 -22.86 -3.81
C ALA A 147 -14.64 -21.31 -3.73
N PRO A 148 -13.54 -20.68 -3.25
CA PRO A 148 -13.46 -19.22 -3.10
C PRO A 148 -13.47 -18.49 -4.44
N LEU A 149 -14.32 -17.47 -4.56
CA LEU A 149 -14.50 -16.69 -5.79
C LEU A 149 -13.77 -15.34 -5.74
N ILE A 150 -14.01 -14.57 -4.68
CA ILE A 150 -13.47 -13.23 -4.46
C ILE A 150 -13.15 -13.03 -2.97
N THR A 151 -12.15 -12.19 -2.69
CA THR A 151 -11.82 -11.75 -1.32
C THR A 151 -12.12 -10.26 -1.18
N LEU A 152 -12.85 -9.89 -0.13
CA LEU A 152 -13.24 -8.52 0.20
C LEU A 152 -12.53 -8.04 1.47
N GLU A 153 -12.21 -6.74 1.56
CA GLU A 153 -11.61 -6.11 2.75
C GLU A 153 -12.57 -5.11 3.41
N SER A 154 -13.05 -5.44 4.62
CA SER A 154 -13.86 -4.54 5.47
C SER A 154 -12.99 -3.85 6.54
N ASP A 155 -13.51 -2.84 7.25
CA ASP A 155 -12.73 -2.10 8.27
C ASP A 155 -12.23 -2.95 9.46
N LYS A 156 -12.70 -4.21 9.57
CA LYS A 156 -12.41 -5.10 10.72
C LYS A 156 -11.85 -6.47 10.34
N ALA A 157 -12.06 -6.94 9.10
CA ALA A 157 -11.57 -8.23 8.62
C ALA A 157 -11.61 -8.32 7.08
N SER A 158 -10.68 -9.10 6.52
CA SER A 158 -10.84 -9.67 5.17
C SER A 158 -11.81 -10.86 5.23
N MET A 159 -12.63 -11.04 4.19
CA MET A 159 -13.57 -12.16 4.07
C MET A 159 -13.52 -12.75 2.66
N GLU A 160 -13.49 -14.07 2.56
CA GLU A 160 -13.58 -14.82 1.30
C GLU A 160 -15.04 -15.19 1.04
N ILE A 161 -15.51 -15.01 -0.21
CA ILE A 161 -16.86 -15.41 -0.63
C ILE A 161 -16.77 -16.75 -1.40
N PRO A 162 -17.33 -17.85 -0.86
CA PRO A 162 -17.38 -19.15 -1.52
C PRO A 162 -18.45 -19.24 -2.62
N SER A 163 -18.29 -20.18 -3.54
CA SER A 163 -19.25 -20.43 -4.62
C SER A 163 -20.47 -21.23 -4.15
N PRO A 164 -21.71 -20.72 -4.36
CA PRO A 164 -22.93 -21.46 -4.03
C PRO A 164 -23.31 -22.55 -5.06
N VAL A 165 -22.62 -22.62 -6.20
CA VAL A 165 -22.89 -23.59 -7.28
C VAL A 165 -21.62 -24.10 -7.95
N ALA A 166 -21.62 -25.36 -8.37
CA ALA A 166 -20.61 -25.90 -9.27
C ALA A 166 -21.00 -25.66 -10.74
N GLY A 167 -20.01 -25.48 -11.62
CA GLY A 167 -20.23 -25.29 -13.05
C GLY A 167 -19.11 -24.52 -13.74
N LYS A 168 -19.36 -23.97 -14.92
CA LYS A 168 -18.36 -23.24 -15.71
C LYS A 168 -18.64 -21.75 -15.76
N VAL A 169 -17.66 -20.91 -15.43
CA VAL A 169 -17.77 -19.45 -15.41
C VAL A 169 -17.89 -18.91 -16.84
N THR A 170 -19.06 -18.42 -17.23
CA THR A 170 -19.32 -17.86 -18.58
C THR A 170 -19.09 -16.36 -18.67
N LYS A 171 -19.23 -15.61 -17.57
CA LYS A 171 -18.93 -14.17 -17.51
C LYS A 171 -18.55 -13.77 -16.10
N LEU A 172 -17.51 -12.95 -15.97
CA LEU A 172 -17.11 -12.28 -14.73
C LEU A 172 -17.55 -10.81 -14.81
N SER A 173 -18.14 -10.28 -13.73
CA SER A 173 -18.72 -8.92 -13.70
C SER A 173 -17.96 -7.95 -12.79
N ILE A 174 -16.99 -8.43 -12.01
CA ILE A 174 -16.21 -7.69 -11.01
C ILE A 174 -14.72 -7.74 -11.36
N LYS A 175 -13.99 -6.64 -11.11
CA LYS A 175 -12.53 -6.53 -11.20
C LYS A 175 -11.91 -6.27 -9.81
N VAL A 176 -10.61 -6.54 -9.70
CA VAL A 176 -9.82 -6.16 -8.50
C VAL A 176 -9.79 -4.64 -8.38
N GLY A 177 -10.17 -4.12 -7.21
CA GLY A 177 -10.32 -2.69 -6.94
C GLY A 177 -11.72 -2.11 -7.14
N ASP A 178 -12.69 -2.89 -7.59
CA ASP A 178 -14.09 -2.45 -7.64
C ASP A 178 -14.72 -2.38 -6.23
N LYS A 179 -15.75 -1.54 -6.09
CA LYS A 179 -16.55 -1.36 -4.86
C LYS A 179 -17.87 -2.08 -4.97
N VAL A 180 -18.19 -2.92 -3.98
CA VAL A 180 -19.34 -3.83 -4.03
C VAL A 180 -20.16 -3.82 -2.74
N SER A 181 -21.41 -4.27 -2.84
CA SER A 181 -22.39 -4.35 -1.76
C SER A 181 -23.17 -5.66 -1.79
N GLU A 182 -23.96 -5.92 -0.75
CA GLU A 182 -24.87 -7.08 -0.67
C GLU A 182 -25.78 -7.17 -1.92
N GLY A 183 -25.85 -8.34 -2.53
CA GLY A 183 -26.68 -8.62 -3.71
C GLY A 183 -26.06 -8.31 -5.08
N ASP A 184 -24.87 -7.68 -5.15
CA ASP A 184 -24.19 -7.41 -6.43
C ASP A 184 -23.77 -8.71 -7.15
N LEU A 185 -23.82 -8.70 -8.48
CA LEU A 185 -23.54 -9.87 -9.33
C LEU A 185 -22.04 -10.11 -9.48
N ILE A 186 -21.54 -11.23 -8.96
CA ILE A 186 -20.14 -11.64 -9.08
C ILE A 186 -19.85 -12.18 -10.48
N LEU A 187 -20.60 -13.21 -10.88
CA LEU A 187 -20.37 -13.95 -12.11
C LEU A 187 -21.61 -14.74 -12.57
N LEU A 188 -21.57 -15.21 -13.81
CA LEU A 188 -22.53 -16.13 -14.40
C LEU A 188 -21.91 -17.53 -14.52
N VAL A 189 -22.67 -18.55 -14.13
CA VAL A 189 -22.26 -19.97 -14.19
C VAL A 189 -23.19 -20.74 -15.13
N ALA A 190 -22.62 -21.45 -16.10
CA ALA A 190 -23.35 -22.47 -16.84
C ALA A 190 -23.29 -23.80 -16.06
N VAL A 191 -24.45 -24.34 -15.72
CA VAL A 191 -24.59 -25.63 -15.00
C VAL A 191 -25.07 -26.70 -15.97
N GLU A 192 -24.29 -27.76 -16.16
CA GLU A 192 -24.76 -28.99 -16.79
C GLU A 192 -25.32 -29.93 -15.70
N ASN A 193 -26.64 -30.08 -15.63
CA ASN A 193 -27.26 -31.06 -14.74
C ASN A 193 -26.96 -32.49 -15.22
N GLY A 194 -26.19 -33.24 -14.44
CA GLY A 194 -25.80 -34.62 -14.74
C GLY A 194 -25.47 -35.44 -13.49
N ALA A 195 -26.37 -36.35 -13.16
CA ALA A 195 -26.28 -37.39 -12.11
C ALA A 195 -26.30 -36.94 -10.63
N GLU A 196 -27.06 -37.70 -9.84
CA GLU A 196 -27.27 -37.57 -8.39
C GLU A 196 -26.61 -38.78 -7.70
N ALA A 197 -25.69 -38.55 -6.75
CA ALA A 197 -25.10 -39.53 -5.83
C ALA A 197 -24.22 -38.78 -4.80
N GLU A 198 -24.11 -39.15 -3.53
CA GLU A 198 -24.94 -40.05 -2.71
C GLU A 198 -24.87 -39.58 -1.23
N LYS A 199 -25.86 -39.93 -0.41
CA LYS A 199 -26.05 -39.39 0.95
C LYS A 199 -25.41 -40.27 2.02
N ILE A 200 -24.35 -39.80 2.68
CA ILE A 200 -23.69 -40.48 3.80
C ILE A 200 -24.08 -39.81 5.13
N GLU A 201 -24.53 -40.61 6.11
CA GLU A 201 -24.90 -40.13 7.45
C GLU A 201 -23.67 -39.97 8.38
N PRO A 202 -23.62 -38.94 9.23
CA PRO A 202 -22.55 -38.79 10.22
C PRO A 202 -22.74 -39.77 11.38
N THR A 203 -21.86 -40.78 11.47
CA THR A 203 -21.82 -41.68 12.64
C THR A 203 -21.27 -40.94 13.87
N ALA A 204 -22.04 -40.94 14.95
CA ALA A 204 -21.67 -40.27 16.19
C ALA A 204 -20.47 -40.95 16.87
N SER A 205 -19.34 -40.26 16.97
CA SER A 205 -18.17 -40.70 17.75
C SER A 205 -18.18 -40.10 19.15
N LYS A 206 -17.84 -40.93 20.13
CA LYS A 206 -18.00 -40.71 21.57
C LYS A 206 -16.69 -40.16 22.16
N SER A 207 -16.66 -38.89 22.58
CA SER A 207 -15.53 -38.34 23.33
C SER A 207 -15.61 -38.78 24.80
N GLU A 208 -14.61 -39.53 25.24
CA GLU A 208 -14.57 -40.16 26.57
C GLU A 208 -13.82 -39.28 27.59
N GLN A 209 -14.22 -39.35 28.87
CA GLN A 209 -13.67 -38.48 29.91
C GLN A 209 -12.25 -38.90 30.31
N VAL A 210 -11.25 -38.04 30.08
CA VAL A 210 -9.91 -38.23 30.64
C VAL A 210 -9.81 -37.56 32.01
N ASN A 211 -9.74 -38.39 33.06
CA ASN A 211 -9.39 -37.96 34.40
C ASN A 211 -7.92 -37.51 34.46
N ALA A 212 -7.63 -36.41 35.17
CA ALA A 212 -6.28 -36.04 35.58
C ALA A 212 -6.28 -35.57 37.06
N PRO A 213 -5.35 -35.99 37.94
CA PRO A 213 -5.59 -35.93 39.38
C PRO A 213 -5.17 -34.62 40.07
N LYS A 214 -5.88 -34.35 41.17
CA LYS A 214 -5.60 -33.32 42.16
C LYS A 214 -4.27 -33.55 42.90
N PRO A 215 -3.34 -32.58 43.00
CA PRO A 215 -2.21 -32.67 43.91
C PRO A 215 -2.66 -32.51 45.36
N SER A 216 -2.11 -33.32 46.27
CA SER A 216 -2.30 -33.16 47.72
C SER A 216 -1.19 -32.30 48.33
N LYS A 217 -1.49 -31.68 49.48
CA LYS A 217 -0.51 -30.99 50.33
C LYS A 217 0.50 -32.00 50.90
N ALA A 218 1.68 -31.50 51.21
CA ALA A 218 2.38 -31.82 52.46
C ALA A 218 2.75 -30.48 53.12
N ASP A 219 2.38 -30.32 54.39
CA ASP A 219 3.01 -29.37 55.33
C ASP A 219 4.30 -30.07 55.86
N GLU A 220 5.21 -29.55 56.69
CA GLU A 220 5.16 -28.60 57.81
C GLU A 220 6.53 -27.88 57.99
N ASP A 221 6.50 -26.63 58.49
CA ASP A 221 7.36 -26.03 59.56
C ASP A 221 8.93 -26.09 59.54
N GLU A 222 9.69 -25.24 60.26
CA GLU A 222 9.35 -24.11 61.15
C GLU A 222 10.45 -23.02 61.11
N HIS A 223 10.09 -21.73 60.95
CA HIS A 223 10.71 -20.68 61.80
C HIS A 223 9.89 -19.39 61.85
N ASN A 224 9.75 -18.84 63.06
CA ASN A 224 8.89 -17.70 63.36
C ASN A 224 9.69 -16.54 63.97
N ARG A 225 9.80 -15.43 63.25
CA ARG A 225 9.93 -14.12 63.90
C ARG A 225 9.28 -13.00 63.08
N LYS A 226 8.40 -12.25 63.75
CA LYS A 226 7.76 -11.04 63.24
C LYS A 226 8.77 -9.89 63.20
N GLU A 227 8.66 -8.99 62.22
CA GLU A 227 8.12 -7.64 62.49
C GLU A 227 7.85 -6.80 61.21
N ASP A 228 6.74 -6.06 61.29
CA ASP A 228 6.24 -4.88 60.57
C ASP A 228 6.40 -4.67 59.03
N THR A 229 5.45 -3.91 58.49
CA THR A 229 5.27 -3.62 57.05
C THR A 229 5.45 -2.13 56.74
N SER A 230 6.43 -1.77 55.89
CA SER A 230 6.44 -0.46 55.23
C SER A 230 7.23 -0.43 53.92
N SER A 231 6.56 -0.78 52.81
CA SER A 231 7.07 -0.53 51.46
C SER A 231 6.71 0.89 51.02
N LYS A 232 7.69 1.80 50.96
CA LYS A 232 7.47 3.18 50.52
C LYS A 232 7.25 3.27 49.00
N SER A 233 5.97 3.23 48.63
CA SER A 233 5.34 4.01 47.56
C SER A 233 6.16 4.24 46.28
N VAL A 234 5.81 3.49 45.23
CA VAL A 234 5.86 4.02 43.85
C VAL A 234 5.01 5.30 43.81
N ALA A 235 5.49 6.34 43.12
CA ALA A 235 4.75 7.58 42.96
C ALA A 235 3.53 7.37 42.04
N LEU A 236 2.37 7.18 42.63
CA LEU A 236 1.09 7.12 41.92
C LEU A 236 0.71 8.50 41.37
N THR A 237 -0.05 8.48 40.27
CA THR A 237 -0.72 9.64 39.70
C THR A 237 -1.64 10.31 40.73
N SER A 238 -1.80 11.63 40.60
CA SER A 238 -2.61 12.44 41.51
C SER A 238 -4.10 12.14 41.37
N THR A 239 -4.59 11.10 42.05
CA THR A 239 -6.01 10.87 42.27
C THR A 239 -6.58 11.99 43.13
N VAL A 240 -7.40 12.86 42.55
CA VAL A 240 -8.17 13.85 43.31
C VAL A 240 -9.24 13.11 44.11
N GLU A 241 -8.99 12.89 45.40
CA GLU A 241 -9.99 12.38 46.34
C GLU A 241 -11.10 13.43 46.56
N SER A 242 -12.01 13.53 45.60
CA SER A 242 -13.24 14.29 45.81
C SER A 242 -14.06 13.56 46.88
N THR A 243 -14.16 14.14 48.09
CA THR A 243 -14.92 13.58 49.23
C THR A 243 -16.44 13.70 49.03
N ARG A 244 -16.91 13.62 47.79
CA ARG A 244 -18.31 13.63 47.41
C ARG A 244 -18.90 12.26 47.75
N VAL A 245 -19.95 12.24 48.58
CA VAL A 245 -20.69 11.01 48.88
C VAL A 245 -21.46 10.58 47.64
N VAL A 246 -20.80 9.82 46.76
CA VAL A 246 -21.32 9.35 45.47
C VAL A 246 -22.67 8.66 45.65
N ALA A 247 -23.74 9.31 45.22
CA ALA A 247 -25.11 8.83 45.35
C ALA A 247 -25.45 7.81 44.25
N ALA A 248 -24.91 6.59 44.34
CA ALA A 248 -25.15 5.50 43.39
C ALA A 248 -25.73 4.24 44.07
N GLY A 249 -26.71 3.60 43.42
CA GLY A 249 -27.32 2.34 43.89
C GLY A 249 -26.45 1.10 43.62
N PRO A 250 -26.69 -0.04 44.30
CA PRO A 250 -25.81 -1.22 44.18
C PRO A 250 -25.64 -1.75 42.76
N ALA A 251 -26.71 -1.78 41.95
CA ALA A 251 -26.65 -2.20 40.56
C ALA A 251 -25.80 -1.27 39.68
N VAL A 252 -25.88 0.04 39.91
CA VAL A 252 -25.06 1.06 39.21
C VAL A 252 -23.59 0.92 39.59
N ARG A 253 -23.29 0.67 40.87
CA ARG A 253 -21.92 0.41 41.35
C ARG A 253 -21.31 -0.87 40.78
N ARG A 254 -22.12 -1.91 40.56
CA ARG A 254 -21.65 -3.15 39.92
C ARG A 254 -21.36 -2.90 38.43
N MET A 255 -22.30 -2.27 37.72
CA MET A 255 -22.16 -1.90 36.31
C MET A 255 -20.96 -0.99 36.03
N ALA A 256 -20.72 0.02 36.88
CA ALA A 256 -19.55 0.87 36.77
C ALA A 256 -18.23 0.10 36.97
N ARG A 257 -18.19 -0.88 37.89
CA ARG A 257 -17.01 -1.75 38.05
C ARG A 257 -16.82 -2.71 36.88
N GLU A 258 -17.91 -3.27 36.36
CA GLU A 258 -17.93 -4.13 35.16
C GLU A 258 -17.40 -3.39 33.92
N LEU A 259 -17.62 -2.07 33.84
CA LEU A 259 -17.20 -1.19 32.73
C LEU A 259 -15.95 -0.33 33.02
N GLY A 260 -15.27 -0.52 34.16
CA GLY A 260 -14.08 0.25 34.56
C GLY A 260 -14.31 1.74 34.86
N VAL A 261 -15.56 2.18 35.04
CA VAL A 261 -15.95 3.58 35.20
C VAL A 261 -15.78 4.07 36.65
N ASN A 262 -15.05 5.17 36.82
CA ASN A 262 -14.99 5.90 38.09
C ASN A 262 -16.28 6.71 38.31
N LEU A 263 -17.11 6.29 39.27
CA LEU A 263 -18.36 6.97 39.61
C LEU A 263 -18.17 8.40 40.20
N ALA A 264 -16.96 8.83 40.56
CA ALA A 264 -16.72 10.22 40.94
C ALA A 264 -16.71 11.17 39.72
N GLU A 265 -16.49 10.66 38.51
CA GLU A 265 -16.47 11.42 37.25
C GLU A 265 -17.85 11.48 36.55
N VAL A 266 -18.81 10.65 36.97
CA VAL A 266 -20.13 10.53 36.33
C VAL A 266 -21.12 11.51 36.99
N ALA A 267 -21.61 12.48 36.22
CA ALA A 267 -22.70 13.36 36.66
C ALA A 267 -24.02 12.58 36.77
N GLY A 268 -24.64 12.57 37.95
CA GLY A 268 -25.90 11.84 38.19
C GLY A 268 -27.14 12.70 37.94
N THR A 269 -27.97 12.31 36.96
CA THR A 269 -29.20 13.05 36.62
C THR A 269 -30.41 12.71 37.51
N GLY A 270 -30.32 11.64 38.31
CA GLY A 270 -31.39 11.18 39.18
C GLY A 270 -31.65 12.07 40.40
N ARG A 271 -32.83 11.89 41.02
CA ARG A 271 -33.31 12.68 42.18
C ARG A 271 -32.27 12.74 43.32
N LYS A 272 -31.84 13.96 43.66
CA LYS A 272 -30.70 14.30 44.55
C LYS A 272 -29.32 13.89 43.99
N GLU A 273 -28.97 14.35 42.78
CA GLU A 273 -27.69 14.07 42.09
C GLU A 273 -27.34 12.58 42.04
N ARG A 274 -28.37 11.72 41.92
CA ARG A 274 -28.22 10.27 41.99
C ARG A 274 -27.80 9.71 40.64
N ILE A 275 -26.67 9.02 40.61
CA ILE A 275 -26.18 8.35 39.41
C ILE A 275 -27.09 7.15 39.11
N THR A 276 -27.66 7.16 37.91
CA THR A 276 -28.53 6.14 37.31
C THR A 276 -27.69 5.13 36.50
N LYS A 277 -28.29 4.12 35.86
CA LYS A 277 -27.54 3.26 34.92
C LYS A 277 -27.26 4.00 33.62
N GLU A 278 -28.24 4.80 33.24
CA GLU A 278 -28.34 5.60 32.04
C GLU A 278 -27.23 6.65 32.01
N ASP A 279 -26.92 7.28 33.15
CA ASP A 279 -25.77 8.18 33.31
C ASP A 279 -24.42 7.47 33.06
N VAL A 280 -24.25 6.24 33.57
CA VAL A 280 -23.01 5.46 33.37
C VAL A 280 -22.88 5.00 31.92
N GLN A 281 -23.98 4.58 31.29
CA GLN A 281 -23.99 4.23 29.87
C GLN A 281 -23.74 5.45 28.97
N ALA A 282 -24.30 6.62 29.31
CA ALA A 282 -24.05 7.86 28.62
C ALA A 282 -22.58 8.31 28.76
N PHE A 283 -21.99 8.18 29.95
CA PHE A 283 -20.57 8.47 30.17
C PHE A 283 -19.65 7.56 29.36
N VAL A 284 -19.90 6.24 29.34
CA VAL A 284 -19.12 5.30 28.51
C VAL A 284 -19.31 5.59 27.02
N LYS A 285 -20.54 5.87 26.57
CA LYS A 285 -20.81 6.24 25.17
C LYS A 285 -20.11 7.55 24.79
N ALA A 286 -20.12 8.55 25.66
CA ALA A 286 -19.40 9.80 25.48
C ALA A 286 -17.89 9.54 25.34
N ARG A 287 -17.27 8.87 26.31
CA ARG A 287 -15.83 8.50 26.32
C ARG A 287 -15.41 7.61 25.14
N LEU A 288 -16.33 6.88 24.51
CA LEU A 288 -16.08 6.07 23.31
C LEU A 288 -16.31 6.85 22.00
N SER A 289 -17.14 7.91 22.03
CA SER A 289 -17.33 8.84 20.92
C SER A 289 -16.32 10.01 20.91
N GLU A 290 -15.76 10.34 22.08
CA GLU A 290 -14.54 11.11 22.21
C GLU A 290 -13.41 10.31 21.56
N GLN A 291 -13.00 10.72 20.36
CA GLN A 291 -11.69 10.35 19.82
C GLN A 291 -10.65 10.53 20.95
N PRO A 292 -9.86 9.51 21.30
CA PRO A 292 -8.97 9.56 22.45
C PRO A 292 -8.03 10.75 22.27
N GLY A 293 -8.23 11.78 23.09
CA GLY A 293 -7.48 13.03 23.02
C GLY A 293 -5.99 12.71 23.00
N SER A 294 -5.36 12.89 21.85
CA SER A 294 -4.07 12.24 21.55
C SER A 294 -3.05 12.55 22.64
N GLY A 295 -2.18 11.58 22.95
CA GLY A 295 -0.99 11.77 23.81
C GLY A 295 0.07 12.71 23.23
N SER A 296 -0.36 13.76 22.52
CA SER A 296 0.43 14.92 22.17
C SER A 296 1.03 15.55 23.42
N LEU A 297 2.20 16.16 23.25
CA LEU A 297 3.19 16.42 24.30
C LEU A 297 2.84 17.64 25.20
N GLY A 298 1.56 17.86 25.50
CA GLY A 298 1.05 19.07 26.14
C GLY A 298 1.16 20.34 25.27
N ILE A 299 1.53 20.19 24.00
CA ILE A 299 1.77 21.29 23.06
C ILE A 299 0.43 21.95 22.70
N PRO A 300 0.27 23.28 22.92
CA PRO A 300 -0.92 24.00 22.45
C PRO A 300 -1.10 23.87 20.93
N PRO A 301 -2.34 23.82 20.42
CA PRO A 301 -2.57 23.79 18.98
C PRO A 301 -2.00 25.06 18.32
N ASN A 302 -1.46 24.92 17.11
CA ASN A 302 -0.96 26.05 16.33
C ASN A 302 -2.08 27.10 16.16
N PRO A 303 -1.78 28.41 16.32
CA PRO A 303 -2.77 29.46 16.14
C PRO A 303 -3.26 29.49 14.70
N VAL A 304 -4.58 29.64 14.52
CA VAL A 304 -5.18 29.86 13.20
C VAL A 304 -4.91 31.30 12.80
N ILE A 305 -3.91 31.49 11.95
CA ILE A 305 -3.54 32.79 11.36
C ILE A 305 -4.20 32.88 9.98
N ASP A 306 -5.02 33.90 9.77
CA ASP A 306 -5.42 34.31 8.42
C ASP A 306 -4.24 35.01 7.73
N PHE A 307 -3.74 34.44 6.64
CA PHE A 307 -2.62 35.01 5.90
C PHE A 307 -3.05 36.11 4.90
N SER A 308 -4.34 36.22 4.56
CA SER A 308 -4.85 37.21 3.60
C SER A 308 -4.71 38.65 4.08
N GLN A 309 -4.65 38.87 5.41
CA GLN A 309 -4.36 40.17 6.00
C GLN A 309 -2.98 40.74 5.64
N PHE A 310 -2.07 39.91 5.11
CA PHE A 310 -0.71 40.29 4.73
C PHE A 310 -0.49 40.39 3.21
N GLY A 311 -1.48 40.01 2.39
CA GLY A 311 -1.38 40.06 0.93
C GLY A 311 -2.22 39.01 0.21
N GLU A 312 -2.04 38.90 -1.10
CA GLU A 312 -2.63 37.85 -1.92
C GLU A 312 -2.07 36.47 -1.55
N ILE A 313 -2.94 35.45 -1.44
CA ILE A 313 -2.57 34.10 -1.02
C ILE A 313 -3.12 33.03 -1.97
N GLU A 314 -2.34 31.98 -2.17
CA GLU A 314 -2.74 30.80 -2.94
C GLU A 314 -2.65 29.55 -2.06
N THR A 315 -3.76 28.83 -1.88
CA THR A 315 -3.81 27.61 -1.05
C THR A 315 -3.78 26.37 -1.94
N LYS A 316 -2.70 25.58 -1.85
CA LYS A 316 -2.53 24.32 -2.61
C LYS A 316 -2.63 23.10 -1.68
N PRO A 317 -3.52 22.12 -1.95
CA PRO A 317 -3.64 20.93 -1.12
C PRO A 317 -2.41 20.02 -1.24
N LEU A 318 -1.91 19.51 -0.11
CA LEU A 318 -0.84 18.50 -0.10
C LEU A 318 -1.33 17.19 -0.71
N ASN A 319 -0.56 16.61 -1.64
CA ASN A 319 -0.88 15.32 -2.26
C ASN A 319 -0.78 14.14 -1.25
N LYS A 320 -1.35 12.97 -1.61
CA LYS A 320 -1.42 11.79 -0.72
C LYS A 320 -0.06 11.35 -0.17
N ILE A 321 1.00 11.41 -0.99
CA ILE A 321 2.36 11.04 -0.59
C ILE A 321 2.92 12.02 0.45
N LYS A 322 2.89 13.34 0.18
CA LYS A 322 3.38 14.34 1.14
C LYS A 322 2.62 14.31 2.47
N ARG A 323 1.30 14.04 2.46
CA ARG A 323 0.52 13.86 3.70
C ARG A 323 0.99 12.63 4.50
N LEU A 324 1.11 11.47 3.86
CA LEU A 324 1.51 10.21 4.53
C LEU A 324 2.97 10.25 5.02
N THR A 325 3.89 10.74 4.19
CA THR A 325 5.31 10.93 4.57
C THR A 325 5.43 11.93 5.71
N GLY A 326 4.63 13.01 5.71
CA GLY A 326 4.58 13.97 6.82
C GLY A 326 4.24 13.31 8.17
N VAL A 327 3.22 12.44 8.20
CA VAL A 327 2.86 11.68 9.42
C VAL A 327 3.99 10.76 9.86
N ASN A 328 4.62 10.01 8.94
CA ASN A 328 5.70 9.08 9.30
C ASN A 328 6.97 9.79 9.78
N VAL A 329 7.35 10.90 9.13
CA VAL A 329 8.51 11.72 9.52
C VAL A 329 8.25 12.41 10.86
N HIS A 330 7.06 12.97 11.09
CA HIS A 330 6.71 13.56 12.38
C HIS A 330 6.71 12.53 13.51
N ARG A 331 6.11 11.34 13.30
CA ARG A 331 6.18 10.20 14.22
C ARG A 331 7.64 9.86 14.56
N SER A 332 8.49 9.72 13.54
CA SER A 332 9.91 9.38 13.75
C SER A 332 10.66 10.48 14.51
N TRP A 333 10.39 11.74 14.22
CA TRP A 333 11.00 12.88 14.92
C TRP A 333 10.64 12.95 16.41
N ILE A 334 9.38 12.70 16.79
CA ILE A 334 8.94 12.79 18.19
C ILE A 334 9.19 11.50 19.00
N THR A 335 9.41 10.35 18.34
CA THR A 335 9.58 9.04 19.03
C THR A 335 11.02 8.54 19.07
N ILE A 336 11.94 9.08 18.28
CA ILE A 336 13.35 8.67 18.22
C ILE A 336 14.23 9.80 18.75
N PRO A 337 14.96 9.61 19.87
CA PRO A 337 16.03 10.50 20.33
C PRO A 337 17.18 10.53 19.31
N HIS A 338 17.07 11.44 18.35
CA HIS A 338 18.00 11.58 17.23
C HIS A 338 19.32 12.21 17.65
N VAL A 339 20.42 11.59 17.25
CA VAL A 339 21.74 12.23 17.16
C VAL A 339 22.32 11.95 15.76
N THR A 340 23.07 12.91 15.20
CA THR A 340 23.77 12.76 13.92
C THR A 340 25.28 12.82 14.12
N GLN A 341 25.98 11.77 13.71
CA GLN A 341 27.44 11.73 13.61
C GLN A 341 27.87 12.16 12.20
N PHE A 342 28.89 13.00 12.10
CA PHE A 342 29.50 13.41 10.83
C PHE A 342 30.91 12.81 10.68
N ASP A 343 31.29 12.47 9.46
CA ASP A 343 32.66 12.07 9.08
C ASP A 343 32.86 12.38 7.57
N SER A 344 34.05 12.13 7.01
CA SER A 344 34.26 12.20 5.57
C SER A 344 35.10 11.04 5.06
N ALA A 345 34.52 10.26 4.15
CA ALA A 345 35.23 9.24 3.41
C ALA A 345 36.11 9.88 2.32
N ASP A 346 37.33 9.39 2.16
CA ASP A 346 38.03 9.55 0.89
C ASP A 346 37.41 8.55 -0.11
N ILE A 347 37.10 9.00 -1.31
CA ILE A 347 36.54 8.17 -2.39
C ILE A 347 37.36 8.28 -3.68
N THR A 348 38.57 8.86 -3.63
CA THR A 348 39.40 9.14 -4.81
C THR A 348 39.59 7.91 -5.69
N ASP A 349 39.98 6.79 -5.08
CA ASP A 349 40.35 5.58 -5.81
C ASP A 349 39.12 4.74 -6.22
N VAL A 350 38.04 4.76 -5.42
CA VAL A 350 36.75 4.14 -5.78
C VAL A 350 36.08 4.89 -6.93
N GLU A 351 36.11 6.23 -6.96
CA GLU A 351 35.55 7.02 -8.07
C GLU A 351 36.44 6.94 -9.33
N ALA A 352 37.75 6.76 -9.19
CA ALA A 352 38.63 6.45 -10.32
C ALA A 352 38.28 5.07 -10.93
N PHE A 353 38.12 4.04 -10.12
CA PHE A 353 37.68 2.71 -10.56
C PHE A 353 36.27 2.73 -11.17
N ARG A 354 35.33 3.44 -10.54
CA ARG A 354 33.97 3.61 -11.09
C ARG A 354 34.01 4.24 -12.49
N LYS A 355 34.93 5.17 -12.75
CA LYS A 355 35.15 5.78 -14.07
C LYS A 355 35.74 4.79 -15.08
N SER A 356 36.76 4.00 -14.74
CA SER A 356 37.32 3.01 -15.67
C SER A 356 36.30 1.95 -16.08
N GLU A 357 35.52 1.45 -15.12
CA GLU A 357 34.47 0.44 -15.38
C GLU A 357 33.19 1.01 -16.00
N THR A 358 33.06 2.33 -16.21
CA THR A 358 31.81 2.94 -16.69
C THR A 358 31.43 2.46 -18.10
N GLU A 359 32.38 2.24 -19.02
CA GLU A 359 32.07 1.74 -20.36
C GLU A 359 31.73 0.25 -20.34
N HIS A 360 32.49 -0.56 -19.59
CA HIS A 360 32.24 -2.00 -19.45
C HIS A 360 30.90 -2.31 -18.76
N ALA A 361 30.44 -1.43 -17.86
CA ALA A 361 29.10 -1.50 -17.28
C ALA A 361 28.00 -1.24 -18.33
N LYS A 362 28.19 -0.26 -19.25
CA LYS A 362 27.24 0.01 -20.34
C LYS A 362 27.14 -1.17 -21.31
N GLU A 363 28.26 -1.79 -21.68
CA GLU A 363 28.29 -3.00 -22.52
C GLU A 363 27.45 -4.13 -21.91
N LYS A 364 27.46 -4.24 -20.58
CA LYS A 364 26.67 -5.19 -19.78
C LYS A 364 25.27 -4.67 -19.39
N GLY A 365 24.83 -3.54 -19.95
CA GLY A 365 23.47 -3.02 -19.81
C GLY A 365 23.12 -2.36 -18.48
N TYR A 366 24.09 -2.00 -17.62
CA TYR A 366 23.82 -1.37 -16.32
C TYR A 366 24.63 -0.09 -16.08
N LYS A 367 24.14 0.80 -15.22
CA LYS A 367 24.80 2.08 -14.90
C LYS A 367 25.51 2.00 -13.54
N LEU A 368 26.83 1.86 -13.56
CA LEU A 368 27.64 1.79 -12.35
C LEU A 368 27.71 3.14 -11.61
N THR A 369 27.04 3.23 -10.46
CA THR A 369 26.98 4.43 -9.60
C THR A 369 27.86 4.27 -8.36
N LEU A 370 28.32 5.39 -7.79
CA LEU A 370 29.02 5.40 -6.50
C LEU A 370 28.13 4.84 -5.37
N LEU A 371 26.82 5.12 -5.44
CA LEU A 371 25.84 4.67 -4.46
C LEU A 371 25.73 3.13 -4.39
N ALA A 372 26.03 2.41 -5.48
CA ALA A 372 26.10 0.94 -5.45
C ALA A 372 27.28 0.43 -4.59
N PHE A 373 28.44 1.09 -4.66
CA PHE A 373 29.58 0.79 -3.78
C PHE A 373 29.25 1.12 -2.31
N VAL A 374 28.65 2.28 -2.03
CA VAL A 374 28.23 2.65 -0.67
C VAL A 374 27.21 1.64 -0.12
N CYS A 375 26.27 1.18 -0.94
CA CYS A 375 25.27 0.17 -0.54
C CYS A 375 25.93 -1.18 -0.18
N ALA A 376 26.94 -1.62 -0.95
CA ALA A 376 27.74 -2.82 -0.64
C ALA A 376 28.62 -2.65 0.61
N VAL A 377 29.19 -1.46 0.84
CA VAL A 377 29.94 -1.15 2.07
C VAL A 377 29.02 -1.12 3.29
N VAL A 378 27.81 -0.56 3.18
CA VAL A 378 26.82 -0.53 4.25
C VAL A 378 26.30 -1.93 4.56
N SER A 379 26.04 -2.79 3.56
CA SER A 379 25.61 -4.18 3.84
C SER A 379 26.68 -4.99 4.59
N LYS A 380 27.96 -4.69 4.35
CA LYS A 380 29.10 -5.20 5.12
C LYS A 380 29.16 -4.63 6.53
N ALA A 381 29.03 -3.30 6.69
CA ALA A 381 28.99 -2.64 7.99
C ALA A 381 27.84 -3.17 8.87
N LEU A 382 26.66 -3.46 8.29
CA LEU A 382 25.51 -4.07 8.95
C LEU A 382 25.74 -5.53 9.37
N LYS A 383 26.69 -6.24 8.76
CA LYS A 383 27.16 -7.57 9.21
C LYS A 383 28.16 -7.45 10.37
N THR A 384 29.06 -6.47 10.33
CA THR A 384 30.05 -6.21 11.39
C THR A 384 29.43 -5.62 12.66
N TYR A 385 28.43 -4.75 12.50
CA TYR A 385 27.75 -4.02 13.58
C TYR A 385 26.23 -4.32 13.53
N PRO A 386 25.80 -5.50 14.03
CA PRO A 386 24.42 -5.97 13.85
C PRO A 386 23.37 -5.14 14.58
N GLN A 387 23.74 -4.28 15.54
CA GLN A 387 22.81 -3.35 16.20
C GLN A 387 22.28 -2.26 15.26
N PHE A 388 23.01 -1.93 14.19
CA PHE A 388 22.52 -1.06 13.11
C PHE A 388 21.56 -1.82 12.15
N ASN A 389 21.56 -3.15 12.19
CA ASN A 389 20.66 -4.03 11.45
C ASN A 389 19.48 -4.51 12.33
N ALA A 390 18.92 -3.60 13.12
CA ALA A 390 17.88 -3.90 14.09
C ALA A 390 16.66 -2.96 14.00
N SER A 391 15.67 -3.24 14.83
CA SER A 391 14.50 -2.39 15.09
C SER A 391 14.09 -2.56 16.54
N LEU A 392 13.69 -1.49 17.23
CA LEU A 392 12.95 -1.62 18.48
C LEU A 392 11.58 -2.25 18.20
N ASP A 393 11.11 -3.09 19.13
CA ASP A 393 9.75 -3.61 19.11
C ASP A 393 8.72 -2.52 19.46
N ALA A 394 7.43 -2.82 19.33
CA ALA A 394 6.36 -1.88 19.61
C ALA A 394 6.29 -1.44 21.10
N THR A 395 6.94 -2.17 22.00
CA THR A 395 7.04 -1.81 23.43
C THR A 395 8.25 -0.93 23.76
N GLY A 396 9.26 -0.91 22.88
CA GLY A 396 10.56 -0.26 23.13
C GLY A 396 11.45 -1.01 24.13
N THR A 397 11.12 -2.26 24.50
CA THR A 397 11.90 -3.07 25.45
C THR A 397 12.72 -4.19 24.80
N ASN A 398 12.40 -4.57 23.56
CA ASN A 398 13.10 -5.64 22.83
C ASN A 398 13.74 -5.11 21.56
N LEU A 399 14.97 -5.55 21.27
CA LEU A 399 15.71 -5.19 20.06
C LEU A 399 15.69 -6.36 19.05
N VAL A 400 14.96 -6.16 17.95
CA VAL A 400 14.75 -7.17 16.89
C VAL A 400 15.90 -7.12 15.89
N TYR A 401 16.92 -7.95 16.11
CA TYR A 401 18.05 -8.14 15.18
C TYR A 401 17.63 -8.86 13.89
N LYS A 402 17.68 -8.17 12.75
CA LYS A 402 17.32 -8.72 11.44
C LYS A 402 18.44 -9.64 10.93
N LYS A 403 18.08 -10.80 10.39
CA LYS A 403 19.04 -11.79 9.81
C LYS A 403 19.15 -11.70 8.28
N TYR A 404 18.42 -10.76 7.69
CA TYR A 404 18.55 -10.32 6.30
C TYR A 404 19.17 -8.92 6.28
N CYS A 405 19.66 -8.47 5.11
CA CYS A 405 20.13 -7.11 4.90
C CYS A 405 19.40 -6.49 3.70
N ASN A 406 18.44 -5.63 3.98
CA ASN A 406 17.64 -4.92 2.99
C ASN A 406 17.87 -3.42 3.15
N ILE A 407 18.35 -2.71 2.12
CA ILE A 407 18.71 -1.30 2.24
C ILE A 407 17.70 -0.43 1.50
N GLY A 408 17.07 0.49 2.23
CA GLY A 408 16.24 1.54 1.67
C GLY A 408 17.10 2.58 0.96
N ILE A 409 16.71 2.98 -0.25
CA ILE A 409 17.32 4.11 -0.96
C ILE A 409 16.28 5.21 -1.04
N ALA A 410 16.54 6.37 -0.43
CA ALA A 410 15.63 7.50 -0.50
C ALA A 410 15.70 8.14 -1.90
N VAL A 411 14.59 8.10 -2.63
CA VAL A 411 14.46 8.59 -4.02
C VAL A 411 13.49 9.77 -4.06
N GLU A 412 13.96 10.91 -4.54
CA GLU A 412 13.12 12.06 -4.86
C GLU A 412 12.33 11.79 -6.14
N THR A 413 11.04 12.11 -6.12
CA THR A 413 10.15 12.09 -7.29
C THR A 413 9.35 13.39 -7.34
N PRO A 414 8.78 13.78 -8.51
CA PRO A 414 7.91 14.96 -8.60
C PRO A 414 6.72 14.96 -7.63
N ASN A 415 6.31 13.77 -7.17
CA ASN A 415 5.19 13.60 -6.25
C ASN A 415 5.62 13.65 -4.77
N GLY A 416 6.92 13.58 -4.46
CA GLY A 416 7.47 13.55 -3.11
C GLY A 416 8.57 12.49 -2.93
N LEU A 417 9.03 12.35 -1.68
CA LEU A 417 10.04 11.37 -1.30
C LEU A 417 9.42 9.97 -1.12
N VAL A 418 10.04 8.96 -1.72
CA VAL A 418 9.74 7.53 -1.49
C VAL A 418 11.03 6.77 -1.16
N VAL A 419 10.91 5.63 -0.47
CA VAL A 419 12.07 4.80 -0.06
C VAL A 419 11.87 3.37 -0.55
N PRO A 420 12.14 3.06 -1.84
CA PRO A 420 12.27 1.69 -2.31
C PRO A 420 13.46 0.97 -1.63
N VAL A 421 13.33 -0.33 -1.43
CA VAL A 421 14.21 -1.18 -0.62
C VAL A 421 14.82 -2.28 -1.47
N ILE A 422 16.15 -2.22 -1.68
CA ILE A 422 16.92 -3.28 -2.32
C ILE A 422 17.01 -4.45 -1.32
N LYS A 423 16.58 -5.65 -1.73
CA LYS A 423 16.49 -6.84 -0.87
C LYS A 423 17.79 -7.65 -0.90
N ASN A 424 18.18 -8.26 0.22
CA ASN A 424 19.33 -9.16 0.34
C ASN A 424 20.64 -8.56 -0.25
N VAL A 425 20.90 -7.27 -0.03
CA VAL A 425 22.08 -6.54 -0.56
C VAL A 425 23.40 -7.25 -0.21
N ASP A 426 23.42 -7.93 0.93
CA ASP A 426 24.57 -8.68 1.44
C ASP A 426 24.89 -9.98 0.69
N LYS A 427 24.10 -10.31 -0.34
CA LYS A 427 24.26 -11.45 -1.27
C LYS A 427 24.42 -11.00 -2.73
N LEU A 428 24.32 -9.71 -3.02
CA LEU A 428 24.39 -9.14 -4.36
C LEU A 428 25.78 -8.55 -4.65
N SER A 429 26.24 -8.68 -5.89
CA SER A 429 27.40 -7.93 -6.39
C SER A 429 27.07 -6.44 -6.59
N VAL A 430 28.10 -5.59 -6.67
CA VAL A 430 27.94 -4.15 -6.96
C VAL A 430 27.20 -3.90 -8.29
N ALA A 431 27.35 -4.79 -9.27
CA ALA A 431 26.64 -4.73 -10.55
C ALA A 431 25.14 -5.02 -10.38
N GLU A 432 24.77 -6.08 -9.66
CA GLU A 432 23.37 -6.42 -9.37
C GLU A 432 22.68 -5.33 -8.53
N ILE A 433 23.40 -4.78 -7.54
CA ILE A 433 22.94 -3.62 -6.75
C ILE A 433 22.67 -2.41 -7.66
N ALA A 434 23.55 -2.12 -8.63
CA ALA A 434 23.36 -1.03 -9.58
C ALA A 434 22.14 -1.26 -10.51
N THR A 435 21.92 -2.50 -10.95
CA THR A 435 20.75 -2.91 -11.74
C THR A 435 19.45 -2.77 -10.95
N GLU A 436 19.38 -3.30 -9.72
CA GLU A 436 18.20 -3.19 -8.87
C GLU A 436 17.90 -1.74 -8.47
N MET A 437 18.92 -0.95 -8.17
CA MET A 437 18.79 0.49 -7.92
C MET A 437 18.25 1.23 -9.15
N THR A 438 18.63 0.82 -10.36
CA THR A 438 18.09 1.37 -11.62
C THR A 438 16.63 0.95 -11.82
N ARG A 439 16.29 -0.34 -11.62
CA ARG A 439 14.91 -0.85 -11.69
C ARG A 439 13.99 -0.09 -10.73
N LEU A 440 14.37 0.00 -9.47
CA LEU A 440 13.58 0.62 -8.40
C LEU A 440 13.45 2.14 -8.56
N SER A 441 14.52 2.85 -8.94
CA SER A 441 14.46 4.32 -9.12
C SER A 441 13.70 4.75 -10.37
N THR A 442 13.64 3.92 -11.42
CA THR A 442 12.71 4.09 -12.55
C THR A 442 11.28 3.85 -12.09
N LYS A 443 10.98 2.68 -11.52
CA LYS A 443 9.67 2.32 -10.95
C LYS A 443 9.13 3.35 -9.93
N ALA A 444 10.01 4.02 -9.18
CA ALA A 444 9.68 5.14 -8.28
C ALA A 444 9.19 6.40 -9.01
N ARG A 445 9.90 6.83 -10.06
CA ARG A 445 9.54 8.03 -10.85
C ARG A 445 8.27 7.80 -11.66
N ASP A 446 8.09 6.59 -12.17
CA ASP A 446 6.97 6.19 -13.03
C ASP A 446 5.72 5.77 -12.21
N LYS A 447 5.70 6.07 -10.90
CA LYS A 447 4.62 5.75 -9.93
C LYS A 447 4.30 4.26 -9.72
N GLY A 448 5.05 3.33 -10.32
CA GLY A 448 4.74 1.89 -10.33
C GLY A 448 5.14 1.10 -9.07
N LEU A 449 5.69 1.71 -8.02
CA LEU A 449 6.17 0.99 -6.82
C LEU A 449 5.03 0.26 -6.10
N MET A 450 5.27 -1.01 -5.75
CA MET A 450 4.36 -1.82 -4.95
C MET A 450 4.75 -1.77 -3.46
N PRO A 451 3.83 -2.06 -2.51
CA PRO A 451 4.15 -2.12 -1.08
C PRO A 451 5.31 -3.08 -0.74
N VAL A 452 5.49 -4.15 -1.52
CA VAL A 452 6.63 -5.08 -1.40
C VAL A 452 7.97 -4.43 -1.75
N ASP A 453 8.02 -3.47 -2.69
CA ASP A 453 9.25 -2.73 -3.02
C ASP A 453 9.65 -1.73 -1.91
N MET A 454 8.74 -1.32 -1.01
CA MET A 454 8.97 -0.27 0.02
C MET A 454 9.06 -0.81 1.46
N SER A 455 8.88 -2.11 1.67
CA SER A 455 8.75 -2.73 3.00
C SER A 455 9.98 -3.53 3.44
N GLY A 456 10.06 -3.86 4.73
CA GLY A 456 11.11 -4.74 5.27
C GLY A 456 12.53 -4.17 5.22
N GLY A 457 12.67 -2.84 5.33
CA GLY A 457 13.97 -2.17 5.40
C GLY A 457 14.75 -2.48 6.68
N CYS A 458 16.06 -2.60 6.55
CA CYS A 458 17.00 -2.70 7.66
C CYS A 458 17.52 -1.32 8.07
N PHE A 459 17.90 -0.54 7.07
CA PHE A 459 18.67 0.69 7.16
C PHE A 459 18.45 1.50 5.86
N THR A 460 18.35 2.82 5.95
CA THR A 460 18.15 3.70 4.78
C THR A 460 19.43 4.46 4.42
N ILE A 461 19.68 4.67 3.12
CA ILE A 461 20.66 5.62 2.60
C ILE A 461 19.90 6.76 1.88
N SER A 462 20.22 8.00 2.22
CA SER A 462 19.71 9.21 1.57
C SER A 462 20.87 9.96 0.92
N SER A 463 20.75 10.35 -0.35
CA SER A 463 21.83 10.97 -1.11
C SER A 463 21.39 12.29 -1.72
N LEU A 464 21.99 13.39 -1.26
CA LEU A 464 21.81 14.75 -1.79
C LEU A 464 22.97 15.17 -2.70
N GLY A 465 23.93 14.28 -2.97
CA GLY A 465 25.15 14.62 -3.70
C GLY A 465 24.97 15.11 -5.14
N GLY A 466 23.81 14.86 -5.75
CA GLY A 466 23.41 15.43 -7.05
C GLY A 466 22.85 16.85 -6.98
N ILE A 467 22.51 17.35 -5.78
CA ILE A 467 21.92 18.68 -5.54
C ILE A 467 22.97 19.61 -4.93
N GLY A 468 23.62 19.19 -3.83
CA GLY A 468 24.61 20.01 -3.13
C GLY A 468 24.67 19.77 -1.62
N GLY A 469 25.07 20.80 -0.89
CA GLY A 469 25.28 20.77 0.56
C GLY A 469 26.60 20.10 0.98
N THR A 470 27.10 20.49 2.14
CA THR A 470 28.31 19.95 2.78
C THR A 470 28.00 18.80 3.75
N SER A 471 26.95 18.97 4.57
CA SER A 471 26.40 17.95 5.48
C SER A 471 24.89 18.19 5.65
N PHE A 472 24.14 17.20 6.11
CA PHE A 472 22.73 17.36 6.52
C PHE A 472 22.34 16.34 7.59
N THR A 473 21.28 16.61 8.35
CA THR A 473 20.76 15.68 9.37
C THR A 473 19.54 14.92 8.83
N PRO A 474 19.70 13.73 8.22
CA PRO A 474 18.56 12.91 7.81
C PRO A 474 17.75 12.45 9.02
N ILE A 475 16.44 12.26 8.85
CA ILE A 475 15.55 11.69 9.88
C ILE A 475 15.43 10.18 9.64
N VAL A 476 15.66 9.38 10.69
CA VAL A 476 15.58 7.92 10.68
C VAL A 476 14.17 7.46 10.31
N ASN A 477 14.08 6.47 9.43
CA ASN A 477 12.80 5.93 8.96
C ASN A 477 12.28 4.82 9.89
N SER A 478 11.52 5.19 10.93
CA SER A 478 10.97 4.22 11.90
C SER A 478 10.18 3.10 11.21
N PRO A 479 10.49 1.79 11.45
CA PRO A 479 11.16 1.25 12.64
C PRO A 479 12.67 0.99 12.49
N GLU A 480 13.35 1.48 11.45
CA GLU A 480 14.82 1.42 11.37
C GLU A 480 15.45 2.25 12.51
N VAL A 481 16.69 1.94 12.88
CA VAL A 481 17.41 2.60 13.99
C VAL A 481 18.48 3.58 13.53
N ALA A 482 18.80 3.61 12.22
CA ALA A 482 19.80 4.51 11.65
C ALA A 482 19.55 4.79 10.15
N ILE A 483 20.08 5.92 9.67
CA ILE A 483 20.03 6.37 8.27
C ILE A 483 21.34 7.08 7.90
N LEU A 484 21.91 6.76 6.74
CA LEU A 484 23.13 7.39 6.23
C LEU A 484 22.81 8.48 5.20
N GLY A 485 23.16 9.72 5.51
CA GLY A 485 23.16 10.85 4.59
C GLY A 485 24.47 10.95 3.81
N LEU A 486 24.40 11.14 2.50
CA LEU A 486 25.53 11.42 1.60
C LEU A 486 25.39 12.81 0.99
N SER A 487 26.36 13.69 1.22
CA SER A 487 26.41 15.04 0.63
C SER A 487 27.27 15.07 -0.65
N ARG A 488 27.42 16.24 -1.27
CA ARG A 488 28.20 16.38 -2.51
C ARG A 488 29.69 16.17 -2.22
N SER A 489 30.33 15.24 -2.93
CA SER A 489 31.78 15.06 -2.84
C SER A 489 32.55 16.23 -3.47
N GLU A 490 33.66 16.63 -2.87
CA GLU A 490 34.50 17.74 -3.34
C GLU A 490 36.00 17.47 -3.10
N ILE A 491 36.85 18.02 -3.95
CA ILE A 491 38.32 17.84 -3.84
C ILE A 491 38.84 18.72 -2.71
N LYS A 492 39.55 18.12 -1.75
CA LYS A 492 40.15 18.82 -0.60
C LYS A 492 41.66 18.56 -0.54
N PRO A 493 42.46 19.54 -0.07
CA PRO A 493 43.86 19.31 0.27
C PRO A 493 43.93 18.54 1.60
N VAL A 494 44.17 17.23 1.53
CA VAL A 494 44.39 16.38 2.70
C VAL A 494 45.89 16.35 3.00
N TYR A 495 46.27 16.57 4.27
CA TYR A 495 47.67 16.49 4.68
C TYR A 495 48.04 15.05 5.05
N GLU A 496 48.92 14.43 4.27
CA GLU A 496 49.33 13.04 4.43
C GLU A 496 50.82 12.88 4.09
N ASN A 497 51.53 12.06 4.88
CA ASN A 497 52.95 11.73 4.67
C ASN A 497 53.86 12.96 4.47
N GLY A 498 53.55 14.06 5.16
CA GLY A 498 54.30 15.32 5.12
C GLY A 498 53.88 16.31 4.02
N THR A 499 52.92 15.95 3.16
CA THR A 499 52.53 16.72 1.97
C THR A 499 51.02 16.95 1.89
N PHE A 500 50.57 17.99 1.18
CA PHE A 500 49.16 18.16 0.84
C PHE A 500 48.85 17.45 -0.48
N GLN A 501 47.92 16.49 -0.45
CA GLN A 501 47.44 15.78 -1.63
C GLN A 501 45.98 16.17 -1.94
N PRO A 502 45.61 16.39 -3.22
CA PRO A 502 44.23 16.60 -3.61
C PRO A 502 43.46 15.27 -3.60
N ARG A 503 42.56 15.09 -2.63
CA ARG A 503 41.74 13.87 -2.50
C ARG A 503 40.25 14.23 -2.61
N LEU A 504 39.47 13.37 -3.26
CA LEU A 504 38.03 13.54 -3.44
C LEU A 504 37.30 13.06 -2.18
N MET A 505 36.85 14.00 -1.36
CA MET A 505 36.23 13.73 -0.07
C MET A 505 34.70 13.72 -0.20
N LEU A 506 34.07 12.62 0.24
CA LEU A 506 32.63 12.45 0.38
C LEU A 506 32.22 12.68 1.84
N PRO A 507 31.44 13.72 2.17
CA PRO A 507 30.93 13.90 3.53
C PRO A 507 29.80 12.90 3.83
N LEU A 508 29.88 12.28 5.01
CA LEU A 508 28.90 11.32 5.52
C LEU A 508 28.17 11.92 6.75
N SER A 509 26.88 11.64 6.87
CA SER A 509 26.03 12.11 7.97
C SER A 509 25.14 10.96 8.49
N LEU A 510 25.60 10.23 9.50
CA LEU A 510 24.86 9.11 10.09
C LEU A 510 23.92 9.61 11.19
N SER A 511 22.61 9.61 10.97
CA SER A 511 21.63 9.80 12.05
C SER A 511 21.19 8.46 12.64
N TYR A 512 21.00 8.41 13.95
CA TYR A 512 20.67 7.18 14.67
C TYR A 512 19.79 7.43 15.92
N ASP A 513 19.14 6.36 16.37
CA ASP A 513 18.37 6.29 17.62
C ASP A 513 19.33 6.05 18.81
N HIS A 514 19.52 7.09 19.64
CA HIS A 514 20.43 7.00 20.80
C HIS A 514 19.86 6.16 21.97
N ARG A 515 18.75 5.44 21.78
CA ARG A 515 18.32 4.34 22.68
C ARG A 515 18.94 2.99 22.31
N VAL A 516 19.46 2.85 21.09
CA VAL A 516 19.98 1.60 20.53
C VAL A 516 21.47 1.69 20.20
N ILE A 517 21.92 2.86 19.74
CA ILE A 517 23.27 3.10 19.24
C ILE A 517 23.90 4.24 20.05
N ASP A 518 24.98 3.96 20.77
CA ASP A 518 25.77 5.00 21.44
C ASP A 518 26.65 5.77 20.44
N GLY A 519 26.97 7.03 20.74
CA GLY A 519 27.85 7.85 19.90
C GLY A 519 29.23 7.23 19.61
N ALA A 520 29.78 6.43 20.52
CA ALA A 520 31.02 5.69 20.30
C ALA A 520 30.86 4.55 19.27
N GLU A 521 29.66 3.98 19.14
CA GLU A 521 29.33 2.99 18.11
C GLU A 521 29.04 3.66 16.77
N ALA A 522 28.28 4.76 16.76
CA ALA A 522 28.05 5.57 15.56
C ALA A 522 29.36 6.05 14.94
N ALA A 523 30.32 6.50 15.76
CA ALA A 523 31.66 6.87 15.31
C ALA A 523 32.41 5.68 14.69
N ARG A 524 32.42 4.50 15.34
CA ARG A 524 33.06 3.28 14.80
C ARG A 524 32.42 2.79 13.50
N PHE A 525 31.09 2.81 13.41
CA PHE A 525 30.33 2.42 12.23
C PHE A 525 30.59 3.36 11.04
N THR A 526 30.51 4.68 11.25
CA THR A 526 30.79 5.67 10.21
C THR A 526 32.25 5.57 9.75
N ARG A 527 33.19 5.45 10.69
CA ARG A 527 34.62 5.33 10.39
C ARG A 527 34.94 4.05 9.60
N PHE A 528 34.30 2.92 9.92
CA PHE A 528 34.43 1.69 9.15
C PHE A 528 33.95 1.87 7.70
N ILE A 529 32.81 2.55 7.50
CA ILE A 529 32.31 2.89 6.15
C ILE A 529 33.31 3.78 5.40
N CYS A 530 33.87 4.81 6.06
CA CYS A 530 34.92 5.66 5.48
C CYS A 530 36.14 4.84 5.03
N GLU A 531 36.62 3.92 5.85
CA GLU A 531 37.78 3.09 5.53
C GLU A 531 37.52 2.09 4.40
N CYS A 532 36.34 1.47 4.35
CA CYS A 532 35.95 0.59 3.24
C CYS A 532 35.68 1.34 1.93
N LEU A 533 35.35 2.63 1.99
CA LEU A 533 35.26 3.50 0.80
C LEU A 533 36.62 4.08 0.36
N SER A 534 37.58 4.20 1.27
CA SER A 534 38.93 4.70 0.98
C SER A 534 39.82 3.65 0.30
N ASP A 535 39.54 2.35 0.48
CA ASP A 535 40.23 1.26 -0.22
C ASP A 535 39.24 0.21 -0.71
N ILE A 536 39.03 0.18 -2.04
CA ILE A 536 38.11 -0.74 -2.73
C ILE A 536 38.37 -2.22 -2.40
N ARG A 537 39.61 -2.60 -2.05
CA ARG A 537 39.97 -3.98 -1.70
C ARG A 537 39.33 -4.41 -0.37
N ARG A 538 39.08 -3.47 0.55
CA ARG A 538 38.36 -3.71 1.81
C ARG A 538 36.87 -3.97 1.60
N ILE A 539 36.31 -3.64 0.44
CA ILE A 539 34.94 -4.05 0.07
C ILE A 539 34.90 -5.56 -0.17
N LEU A 540 35.98 -6.13 -0.74
CA LEU A 540 36.10 -7.56 -1.08
C LEU A 540 36.54 -8.45 0.09
N LEU A 541 37.36 -7.94 1.03
CA LEU A 541 37.88 -8.64 2.22
C LEU A 541 36.93 -8.51 3.41
#